data_AF-M7BQG8-F1
#
_entry.id   AF-M7BQG8-F1
#
_cell.length_a   1.000
_cell.length_b   1.000
_cell.length_c   1.000
_cell.angle_alpha   90.00
_cell.angle_beta   90.00
_cell.angle_gamma   90.00
#
_symmetry.space_group_name_H-M   'P 1'
#
loop_
_entity.id
_entity.type
_entity.pdbx_description
1 polymer ?
#
loop_
_entity_poly.entity_id
_entity_poly.type
_entity_poly.pdbx_seq_one_letter_code
_entity_poly.pdbx_strand_id
1 'polypeptide(L)'
;MRILLIEAFYGGSHKQLADLLQEEIEECVLYTLPAKKWHWRARTAALYFMQTVPANANYRNERVVLSSDCSDLELCNVTTYKDVKFCLFYYVDTGLKFSQSCLERSASKYFQLPWSLVADIVVFNSAFNMESFLTSIGKFLKLIPDHRPKDLEKIIRPKCQVLYFPVRFPDVSRSV
;
A
#
# COMPACT_ATOMS: atom_id res chain seq x y z
N MET A 1 8.89 -16.65 12.07
CA MET A 1 8.48 -15.23 12.10
C MET A 1 7.30 -15.14 11.16
N ARG A 2 6.09 -14.92 11.65
CA ARG A 2 4.90 -14.86 10.80
C ARG A 2 4.76 -13.48 10.18
N ILE A 3 4.32 -13.45 8.92
CA ILE A 3 4.04 -12.22 8.17
C ILE A 3 2.57 -12.26 7.79
N LEU A 4 1.86 -11.19 8.14
CA LEU A 4 0.47 -11.01 7.73
C LEU A 4 0.45 -10.16 6.47
N LEU A 5 0.03 -10.77 5.35
CA LEU A 5 -0.13 -10.10 4.07
C LEU A 5 -1.62 -9.83 3.83
N ILE A 6 -1.97 -8.56 3.62
CA ILE A 6 -3.34 -8.14 3.32
C ILE A 6 -3.37 -7.51 1.94
N GLU A 7 -4.21 -8.03 1.04
CA GLU A 7 -4.42 -7.51 -0.31
C GLU A 7 -5.91 -7.25 -0.57
N ALA A 8 -6.30 -5.98 -0.57
CA ALA A 8 -7.69 -5.55 -0.73
C ALA A 8 -8.21 -5.68 -2.18
N PHE A 9 -7.31 -5.84 -3.15
CA PHE A 9 -7.59 -5.94 -4.57
C PHE A 9 -6.77 -7.07 -5.21
N TYR A 10 -7.14 -8.31 -4.91
CA TYR A 10 -6.40 -9.49 -5.35
C TYR A 10 -6.75 -9.86 -6.81
N GLY A 11 -6.00 -9.29 -7.75
CA GLY A 11 -6.07 -9.55 -9.19
C GLY A 11 -4.93 -8.87 -9.96
N GLY A 12 -4.73 -9.23 -11.23
CA GLY A 12 -3.66 -8.64 -12.04
C GLY A 12 -2.27 -8.72 -11.39
N SER A 13 -1.52 -7.61 -11.43
CA SER A 13 -0.19 -7.50 -10.81
C SER A 13 -0.21 -7.61 -9.28
N HIS A 14 -1.29 -7.20 -8.62
CA HIS A 14 -1.44 -7.31 -7.16
C HIS A 14 -1.48 -8.77 -6.72
N LYS A 15 -2.25 -9.60 -7.44
CA LYS A 15 -2.27 -11.05 -7.20
C LYS A 15 -0.89 -11.65 -7.41
N GLN A 16 -0.22 -11.32 -8.51
CA GLN A 16 1.11 -11.85 -8.81
C GLN A 16 2.12 -11.54 -7.71
N LEU A 17 2.13 -10.30 -7.22
CA LEU A 17 3.01 -9.89 -6.12
C LEU A 17 2.64 -10.61 -4.82
N ALA A 18 1.35 -10.67 -4.48
CA ALA A 18 0.90 -11.32 -3.25
C ALA A 18 1.22 -12.82 -3.24
N ASP A 19 1.02 -13.50 -4.36
CA ASP A 19 1.36 -14.92 -4.53
C ASP A 19 2.86 -15.14 -4.39
N LEU A 20 3.69 -14.32 -5.05
CA LEU A 20 5.14 -14.42 -4.92
C LEU A 20 5.60 -14.19 -3.48
N LEU A 21 5.09 -13.14 -2.81
CA LEU A 21 5.45 -12.87 -1.42
C LEU A 21 5.00 -14.02 -0.50
N GLN A 22 3.86 -14.63 -0.77
CA GLN A 22 3.40 -15.81 -0.01
C GLN A 22 4.28 -17.04 -0.26
N GLU A 23 4.78 -17.23 -1.48
CA GLU A 23 5.68 -18.34 -1.84
C GLU A 23 7.07 -18.18 -1.21
N GLU A 24 7.65 -16.97 -1.24
CA GLU A 24 9.04 -16.73 -0.86
C GLU A 24 9.22 -16.43 0.65
N ILE A 25 8.14 -16.08 1.36
CA ILE A 25 8.18 -15.76 2.78
C ILE A 25 7.60 -16.92 3.59
N GLU A 26 8.45 -17.57 4.37
CA GLU A 26 8.02 -18.60 5.33
C GLU A 26 7.02 -18.04 6.36
N GLU A 27 6.01 -18.85 6.70
CA GLU A 27 4.94 -18.47 7.64
C GLU A 27 4.14 -17.20 7.24
N CYS A 28 3.97 -16.95 5.94
CA CYS A 28 3.12 -15.87 5.41
C CYS A 28 1.64 -16.25 5.40
N VAL A 29 0.81 -15.48 6.10
CA VAL A 29 -0.66 -15.62 6.11
C VAL A 29 -1.27 -14.54 5.24
N LEU A 30 -1.96 -14.96 4.17
CA LEU A 30 -2.52 -14.07 3.17
C LEU A 30 -4.04 -13.91 3.35
N TYR A 31 -4.51 -12.66 3.51
CA TYR A 31 -5.92 -12.28 3.50
C TYR A 31 -6.23 -11.42 2.29
N THR A 32 -7.25 -11.80 1.52
CA THR A 32 -7.53 -11.16 0.24
C THR A 32 -9.00 -10.81 0.05
N LEU A 33 -9.23 -9.84 -0.85
CA LEU A 33 -10.55 -9.55 -1.39
C LEU A 33 -10.49 -9.59 -2.92
N PRO A 34 -11.56 -10.10 -3.60
CA PRO A 34 -11.58 -10.15 -5.06
C PRO A 34 -11.38 -8.78 -5.70
N ALA A 35 -10.62 -8.73 -6.78
CA ALA A 35 -10.36 -7.57 -7.63
C ALA A 35 -11.61 -7.06 -8.38
N LYS A 36 -12.60 -6.58 -7.63
CA LYS A 36 -13.84 -6.01 -8.13
C LYS A 36 -14.09 -4.68 -7.44
N LYS A 37 -14.62 -3.71 -8.19
CA LYS A 37 -15.09 -2.42 -7.66
C LYS A 37 -14.00 -1.73 -6.80
N TRP A 38 -12.84 -1.45 -7.40
CA TRP A 38 -11.64 -0.98 -6.68
C TRP A 38 -11.88 0.25 -5.79
N HIS A 39 -12.71 1.22 -6.20
CA HIS A 39 -13.02 2.40 -5.36
C HIS A 39 -13.62 2.00 -4.00
N TRP A 40 -14.43 0.94 -3.98
CA TRP A 40 -15.02 0.41 -2.76
C TRP A 40 -13.99 -0.37 -1.95
N ARG A 41 -13.18 -1.22 -2.59
CA ARG A 41 -12.09 -1.93 -1.91
C ARG A 41 -11.12 -0.98 -1.25
N ALA A 42 -10.81 0.12 -1.94
CA ALA A 42 -9.91 1.10 -1.39
C ALA A 42 -10.44 1.63 -0.07
N ARG A 43 -11.70 2.05 -0.03
CA ARG A 43 -12.30 2.62 1.18
C ARG A 43 -12.61 1.55 2.23
N THR A 44 -13.44 0.58 1.90
CA THR A 44 -14.08 -0.24 2.95
C THR A 44 -13.37 -1.54 3.30
N ALA A 45 -12.27 -1.91 2.63
CA ALA A 45 -11.63 -3.21 2.88
C ALA A 45 -11.12 -3.36 4.32
N ALA A 46 -10.63 -2.28 4.94
CA ALA A 46 -10.16 -2.35 6.32
C ALA A 46 -11.27 -2.70 7.31
N LEU A 47 -12.50 -2.24 7.08
CA LEU A 47 -13.67 -2.59 7.90
C LEU A 47 -13.92 -4.10 7.89
N TYR A 48 -13.76 -4.73 6.73
CA TYR A 48 -13.91 -6.17 6.58
C TYR A 48 -12.73 -6.92 7.24
N PHE A 49 -11.49 -6.48 7.00
CA PHE A 49 -10.31 -7.14 7.54
C PHE A 49 -10.22 -7.01 9.07
N MET A 50 -10.72 -5.94 9.66
CA MET A 50 -10.84 -5.84 11.12
C MET A 50 -11.66 -6.98 11.75
N GLN A 51 -12.69 -7.46 11.06
CA GLN A 51 -13.57 -8.53 11.57
C GLN A 51 -13.07 -9.92 11.21
N THR A 52 -12.37 -10.05 10.08
CA THR A 52 -12.00 -11.34 9.50
C THR A 52 -10.57 -11.76 9.78
N VAL A 53 -9.67 -10.81 9.99
CA VAL A 53 -8.33 -11.10 10.48
C VAL A 53 -8.41 -11.23 11.99
N PRO A 54 -8.14 -12.43 12.56
CA PRO A 54 -8.28 -12.66 13.98
C PRO A 54 -7.28 -11.80 14.75
N ALA A 55 -7.74 -11.19 15.85
CA ALA A 55 -6.89 -10.54 16.82
C ALA A 55 -6.06 -11.60 17.56
N ASN A 56 -5.00 -12.10 16.93
CA ASN A 56 -4.16 -13.13 17.53
C ASN A 56 -3.03 -12.48 18.33
N ALA A 57 -2.83 -12.93 19.57
CA ALA A 57 -1.78 -12.42 20.46
C ALA A 57 -0.35 -12.70 19.93
N ASN A 58 -0.23 -13.63 18.97
CA ASN A 58 1.05 -13.97 18.33
C ASN A 58 1.57 -12.89 17.36
N TYR A 59 0.69 -12.00 16.87
CA TYR A 59 1.08 -10.93 15.95
C TYR A 59 1.98 -9.86 16.58
N ARG A 60 2.16 -9.83 17.91
CA ARG A 60 2.87 -8.78 18.66
C ARG A 60 4.33 -8.52 18.25
N ASN A 61 4.97 -9.41 17.48
CA ASN A 61 6.33 -9.25 16.97
C ASN A 61 6.41 -9.44 15.43
N GLU A 62 5.29 -9.35 14.72
CA GLU A 62 5.18 -9.71 13.32
C GLU A 62 5.36 -8.50 12.38
N ARG A 63 5.41 -8.74 11.08
CA ARG A 63 5.38 -7.70 10.04
C ARG A 63 4.06 -7.78 9.31
N VAL A 64 3.32 -6.68 9.24
CA VAL A 64 2.15 -6.57 8.38
C VAL A 64 2.60 -5.93 7.07
N VAL A 65 2.40 -6.67 5.99
CA VAL A 65 2.58 -6.17 4.64
C VAL A 65 1.19 -5.88 4.07
N LEU A 66 0.93 -4.62 3.75
CA LEU A 66 -0.23 -4.30 2.94
C LEU A 66 0.18 -4.15 1.50
N SER A 67 -0.48 -4.92 0.65
CA SER A 67 -0.46 -4.69 -0.78
C SER A 67 -1.64 -3.76 -1.15
N SER A 68 -1.37 -2.94 -2.15
CA SER A 68 -1.86 -1.58 -2.37
C SER A 68 -3.37 -1.31 -2.28
N ASP A 69 -3.68 -0.03 -2.08
CA ASP A 69 -4.98 0.63 -2.20
C ASP A 69 -5.95 0.57 -1.02
N CYS A 70 -5.67 -0.11 0.10
CA CYS A 70 -6.55 -0.01 1.27
C CYS A 70 -6.39 1.33 2.01
N SER A 71 -7.50 2.05 2.17
CA SER A 71 -7.56 3.46 2.55
C SER A 71 -8.16 3.73 3.93
N ASP A 72 -8.54 2.70 4.71
CA ASP A 72 -9.17 2.83 6.03
C ASP A 72 -8.45 1.98 7.12
N LEU A 73 -7.17 1.65 6.94
CA LEU A 73 -6.40 0.76 7.82
C LEU A 73 -5.96 1.36 9.17
N GLU A 74 -6.37 2.60 9.47
CA GLU A 74 -6.12 3.34 10.71
C GLU A 74 -6.87 2.58 11.80
N LEU A 75 -8.03 2.02 11.44
CA LEU A 75 -8.76 1.05 12.24
C LEU A 75 -7.93 -0.20 12.56
N CYS A 76 -7.11 -0.74 11.66
CA CYS A 76 -6.28 -1.91 11.97
C CYS A 76 -5.08 -1.54 12.87
N ASN A 77 -4.39 -0.43 12.60
CA ASN A 77 -3.21 -0.05 13.38
C ASN A 77 -3.57 0.47 14.80
N VAL A 78 -4.70 1.17 14.95
CA VAL A 78 -5.06 1.84 16.21
C VAL A 78 -5.68 0.91 17.26
N THR A 79 -6.32 -0.20 16.87
CA THR A 79 -7.03 -1.07 17.84
C THR A 79 -6.48 -2.49 17.94
N THR A 80 -5.94 -3.07 16.86
CA THR A 80 -5.62 -4.51 16.81
C THR A 80 -4.11 -4.82 16.74
N TYR A 81 -3.29 -3.95 16.15
CA TYR A 81 -1.89 -4.26 15.78
C TYR A 81 -0.83 -3.26 16.30
N LYS A 82 -1.04 -2.67 17.49
CA LYS A 82 -0.21 -1.56 18.03
C LYS A 82 1.31 -1.83 18.13
N ASP A 83 1.72 -3.10 18.21
CA ASP A 83 3.13 -3.50 18.36
C ASP A 83 3.75 -4.05 17.06
N VAL A 84 3.07 -3.89 15.93
CA VAL A 84 3.43 -4.53 14.64
C VAL A 84 4.20 -3.56 13.74
N LYS A 85 5.26 -4.07 13.09
CA LYS A 85 5.96 -3.31 12.05
C LYS A 85 5.14 -3.28 10.76
N PHE A 86 4.82 -2.07 10.29
CA PHE A 86 3.93 -1.84 9.16
C PHE A 86 4.70 -1.44 7.90
N CYS A 87 4.60 -2.27 6.87
CA CYS A 87 5.16 -2.02 5.55
C CYS A 87 4.04 -1.80 4.54
N LEU A 88 4.02 -0.62 3.92
CA LEU A 88 3.08 -0.27 2.87
C LEU A 88 3.73 -0.45 1.50
N PHE A 89 3.17 -1.32 0.65
CA PHE A 89 3.55 -1.40 -0.76
C PHE A 89 2.71 -0.43 -1.59
N TYR A 90 3.39 0.54 -2.16
CA TYR A 90 2.85 1.54 -3.06
C TYR A 90 3.02 1.09 -4.51
N TYR A 91 1.95 0.54 -5.06
CA TYR A 91 1.81 0.32 -6.49
C TYR A 91 0.83 1.36 -7.03
N VAL A 92 1.35 2.33 -7.78
CA VAL A 92 0.49 3.21 -8.57
C VAL A 92 0.75 2.92 -10.03
N ASP A 93 -0.15 2.14 -10.61
CA ASP A 93 -0.35 2.07 -12.04
C ASP A 93 -1.29 3.20 -12.45
N THR A 94 -0.77 4.42 -12.47
CA THR A 94 -1.45 5.50 -13.20
C THR A 94 -0.64 5.86 -14.41
N GLY A 95 -0.76 5.06 -15.46
CA GLY A 95 -0.54 5.48 -16.85
C GLY A 95 -1.46 6.63 -17.32
N LEU A 96 -1.93 7.52 -16.43
CA LEU A 96 -2.85 8.60 -16.75
C LEU A 96 -2.22 9.94 -16.40
N LYS A 97 -1.74 10.60 -17.47
CA LYS A 97 -1.51 12.04 -17.57
C LYS A 97 -2.56 12.80 -16.75
N PHE A 98 -2.08 13.62 -15.82
CA PHE A 98 -2.89 14.53 -15.02
C PHE A 98 -3.51 15.60 -15.91
N SER A 99 -4.80 15.49 -16.25
CA SER A 99 -5.56 16.61 -16.80
C SER A 99 -6.27 17.37 -15.67
N GLN A 100 -6.30 18.70 -15.80
CA GLN A 100 -6.82 19.66 -14.83
C GLN A 100 -8.30 19.43 -14.45
N SER A 101 -9.07 18.70 -15.26
CA SER A 101 -10.51 18.44 -15.05
C SER A 101 -10.82 17.40 -13.97
N CYS A 102 -9.81 16.82 -13.32
CA CYS A 102 -9.98 15.74 -12.34
C CYS A 102 -9.91 16.19 -10.88
N LEU A 103 -9.98 17.48 -10.54
CA LEU A 103 -9.82 17.98 -9.17
C LEU A 103 -10.82 17.35 -8.16
N GLU A 104 -12.09 17.13 -8.53
CA GLU A 104 -13.05 16.41 -7.66
C GLU A 104 -12.79 14.89 -7.58
N ARG A 105 -12.22 14.32 -8.64
CA ARG A 105 -11.80 12.91 -8.72
C ARG A 105 -10.45 12.66 -8.04
N SER A 106 -9.72 13.73 -7.74
CA SER A 106 -8.36 13.70 -7.18
C SER A 106 -8.32 13.38 -5.69
N ALA A 107 -9.40 13.65 -4.94
CA ALA A 107 -9.51 13.31 -3.52
C ALA A 107 -9.23 11.82 -3.25
N SER A 108 -9.59 10.94 -4.19
CA SER A 108 -9.36 9.50 -4.05
C SER A 108 -7.88 9.08 -4.11
N LYS A 109 -7.01 9.90 -4.70
CA LYS A 109 -5.58 9.60 -4.82
C LYS A 109 -4.80 9.96 -3.56
N TYR A 110 -5.34 10.86 -2.74
CA TYR A 110 -4.63 11.40 -1.58
C TYR A 110 -4.99 10.71 -0.26
N PHE A 111 -5.92 9.76 -0.27
CA PHE A 111 -6.13 8.86 0.87
C PHE A 111 -4.86 8.12 1.25
N GLN A 112 -3.89 7.98 0.32
CA GLN A 112 -2.60 7.34 0.51
C GLN A 112 -1.65 8.12 1.46
N LEU A 113 -1.85 9.43 1.63
CA LEU A 113 -0.96 10.28 2.42
C LEU A 113 -0.98 9.95 3.93
N PRO A 114 -2.14 9.84 4.61
CA PRO A 114 -2.21 9.35 5.98
C PRO A 114 -1.48 8.01 6.20
N TRP A 115 -1.61 7.04 5.28
CA TRP A 115 -0.91 5.74 5.40
C TRP A 115 0.59 5.87 5.40
N SER A 116 1.14 6.70 4.50
CA SER A 116 2.58 6.92 4.43
C SER A 116 3.15 7.55 5.71
N LEU A 117 2.32 8.26 6.49
CA LEU A 117 2.69 8.78 7.81
C LEU A 117 2.65 7.69 8.88
N VAL A 118 1.63 6.84 8.86
CA VAL A 118 1.42 5.75 9.82
C VAL A 118 2.43 4.61 9.62
N ALA A 119 2.91 4.41 8.39
CA ALA A 119 3.81 3.31 8.08
C ALA A 119 5.20 3.45 8.70
N ASP A 120 5.83 2.31 9.02
CA ASP A 120 7.26 2.27 9.32
C ASP A 120 8.08 2.39 8.03
N ILE A 121 7.65 1.70 6.97
CA ILE A 121 8.32 1.66 5.66
C ILE A 121 7.27 1.82 4.55
N VAL A 122 7.60 2.63 3.53
CA VAL A 122 6.79 2.82 2.32
C VAL A 122 7.60 2.37 1.11
N VAL A 123 7.19 1.30 0.44
CA VAL A 123 7.91 0.70 -0.67
C VAL A 123 7.25 1.08 -1.99
N PHE A 124 7.99 1.69 -2.92
CA PHE A 124 7.52 2.07 -4.24
C PHE A 124 8.05 1.12 -5.31
N ASN A 125 7.23 0.79 -6.30
CA ASN A 125 7.64 -0.05 -7.43
C ASN A 125 8.64 0.63 -8.40
N SER A 126 8.87 1.95 -8.27
CA SER A 126 9.86 2.69 -9.06
C SER A 126 10.28 3.99 -8.36
N ALA A 127 11.49 4.46 -8.65
CA ALA A 127 11.97 5.77 -8.20
C ALA A 127 11.09 6.92 -8.75
N PHE A 128 10.57 6.77 -9.97
CA PHE A 128 9.66 7.74 -10.56
C PHE A 128 8.37 7.88 -9.74
N ASN A 129 7.75 6.77 -9.35
CA ASN A 129 6.53 6.80 -8.54
C ASN A 129 6.78 7.38 -7.15
N MET A 130 7.92 7.06 -6.53
CA MET A 130 8.35 7.63 -5.25
C MET A 130 8.49 9.16 -5.33
N GLU A 131 9.28 9.67 -6.28
CA GLU A 131 9.49 11.11 -6.41
C GLU A 131 8.24 11.85 -6.87
N SER A 132 7.45 11.27 -7.76
CA SER A 132 6.16 11.83 -8.18
C SER A 132 5.19 11.97 -6.99
N PHE A 133 5.10 10.94 -6.13
CA PHE A 133 4.32 10.99 -4.91
C PHE A 133 4.84 12.08 -3.96
N LEU A 134 6.12 12.02 -3.58
CA LEU A 134 6.72 12.93 -2.60
C LEU A 134 6.61 14.41 -3.02
N THR A 135 6.95 14.72 -4.27
CA THR A 135 6.87 16.10 -4.80
C THR A 135 5.43 16.60 -4.99
N SER A 136 4.44 15.70 -5.07
CA SER A 136 3.03 16.07 -5.16
C SER A 136 2.41 16.44 -3.81
N ILE A 137 2.99 15.99 -2.68
CA ILE A 137 2.46 16.21 -1.32
C ILE A 137 2.24 17.71 -1.09
N GLY A 138 3.24 18.55 -1.34
CA GLY A 138 3.12 20.00 -1.13
C GLY A 138 2.05 20.66 -2.01
N LYS A 139 1.82 20.14 -3.23
CA LYS A 139 0.76 20.64 -4.12
C LYS A 139 -0.62 20.27 -3.60
N PHE A 140 -0.76 19.05 -3.08
CA PHE A 140 -2.00 18.58 -2.47
C PHE A 140 -2.37 19.37 -1.21
N LEU A 141 -1.41 19.60 -0.31
CA LEU A 141 -1.69 20.32 0.94
C LEU A 141 -2.19 21.75 0.72
N LYS A 142 -1.90 22.36 -0.44
CA LYS A 142 -2.45 23.67 -0.84
C LYS A 142 -3.94 23.62 -1.17
N LEU A 143 -4.51 22.45 -1.47
CA LEU A 143 -5.94 22.27 -1.73
C LEU A 143 -6.75 22.23 -0.43
N ILE A 144 -6.12 21.91 0.71
CA ILE A 144 -6.80 21.90 2.00
C ILE A 144 -7.21 23.36 2.33
N PRO A 145 -8.48 23.63 2.61
CA PRO A 145 -8.96 25.00 2.78
C PRO A 145 -8.35 25.70 3.99
N ASP A 146 -8.17 24.98 5.11
CA ASP A 146 -7.66 25.53 6.37
C ASP A 146 -6.78 24.51 7.12
N HIS A 147 -6.01 24.96 8.12
CA HIS A 147 -5.17 24.11 8.99
C HIS A 147 -4.22 23.18 8.22
N ARG A 148 -3.52 23.74 7.22
CA ARG A 148 -2.62 22.97 6.35
C ARG A 148 -1.42 22.41 7.14
N PRO A 149 -1.23 21.08 7.18
CA PRO A 149 -0.02 20.51 7.75
C PRO A 149 1.20 20.90 6.91
N LYS A 150 2.38 20.91 7.54
CA LYS A 150 3.65 21.29 6.90
C LYS A 150 4.64 20.15 7.00
N ASP A 151 5.64 20.19 6.12
CA ASP A 151 6.82 19.30 6.17
C ASP A 151 6.54 17.79 6.12
N LEU A 152 5.34 17.37 5.67
CA LEU A 152 4.98 15.94 5.60
C LEU A 152 5.93 15.15 4.70
N GLU A 153 6.41 15.73 3.61
CA GLU A 153 7.42 15.10 2.75
C GLU A 153 8.69 14.75 3.55
N LYS A 154 9.16 15.64 4.43
CA LYS A 154 10.37 15.40 5.24
C LYS A 154 10.17 14.26 6.24
N ILE A 155 8.93 14.05 6.69
CA ILE A 155 8.56 12.96 7.60
C ILE A 155 8.48 11.63 6.85
N ILE A 156 7.93 11.64 5.64
CA ILE A 156 7.65 10.43 4.86
C ILE A 156 8.88 9.95 4.09
N ARG A 157 9.64 10.86 3.48
CA ARG A 157 10.79 10.55 2.61
C ARG A 157 11.80 9.57 3.24
N PRO A 158 12.20 9.69 4.52
CA PRO A 158 13.13 8.74 5.16
C PRO A 158 12.59 7.31 5.27
N LYS A 159 11.26 7.13 5.19
CA LYS A 159 10.57 5.84 5.23
C LYS A 159 10.45 5.20 3.85
N CYS A 160 10.69 5.97 2.78
CA CYS A 160 10.49 5.53 1.42
C CYS A 160 11.65 4.66 0.93
N GLN A 161 11.32 3.55 0.28
CA GLN A 161 12.26 2.68 -0.41
C GLN A 161 11.73 2.36 -1.81
N VAL A 162 12.63 2.02 -2.73
CA VAL A 162 12.25 1.55 -4.07
C VAL A 162 12.55 0.07 -4.16
N LEU A 163 11.54 -0.73 -4.48
CA LEU A 163 11.67 -2.14 -4.81
C LEU A 163 10.95 -2.40 -6.13
N TYR A 164 11.71 -2.69 -7.18
CA TYR A 164 11.14 -2.96 -8.50
C TYR A 164 10.25 -4.19 -8.48
N PHE A 165 9.22 -4.17 -9.33
CA PHE A 165 8.29 -5.28 -9.41
C PHE A 165 9.02 -6.57 -9.79
N PRO A 166 8.88 -7.64 -9.01
CA PRO A 166 9.59 -8.88 -9.28
C PRO A 166 9.00 -9.56 -10.52
N VAL A 167 9.86 -9.82 -11.51
CA VAL A 167 9.48 -10.51 -12.74
C VAL A 167 10.20 -11.86 -12.77
N ARG A 168 9.43 -12.95 -12.80
CA ARG A 168 9.98 -14.27 -13.14
C ARG A 168 10.14 -14.34 -14.65
N PHE A 169 11.38 -14.22 -15.12
CA PHE A 169 11.68 -14.40 -16.54
C PHE A 169 11.55 -15.88 -16.89
N PRO A 170 10.85 -16.23 -18.00
CA PRO A 170 10.88 -17.59 -18.49
C PRO A 170 12.30 -17.97 -18.89
N ASP A 171 12.66 -19.25 -18.74
CA ASP A 171 13.91 -19.76 -19.26
C ASP A 171 13.89 -19.66 -20.80
N VAL A 172 14.72 -18.75 -21.32
CA VAL A 172 14.87 -18.48 -22.75
C VAL A 172 16.14 -19.15 -23.31
N SER A 173 16.75 -20.07 -22.57
CA SER A 173 17.82 -20.90 -23.12
C SER A 173 17.28 -21.67 -24.32
N ARG A 174 17.85 -21.40 -25.49
CA ARG A 174 17.53 -22.15 -26.70
C ARG A 174 18.12 -23.54 -26.53
N SER A 175 17.29 -24.58 -26.57
CA SER A 175 17.75 -25.95 -26.74
C SER A 175 18.61 -25.98 -28.01
N VAL A 176 19.91 -26.23 -27.83
CA VAL A 176 20.87 -26.44 -28.93
C VAL A 176 20.73 -27.87 -29.43
#